data_AF-A0A1I1EZ60-F1
#
_entry.id   AF-A0A1I1EZ60-F1
#
_cell.length_a   1.000
_cell.length_b   1.000
_cell.length_c   1.000
_cell.angle_alpha   90.00
_cell.angle_beta   90.00
_cell.angle_gamma   90.00
#
_symmetry.space_group_name_H-M   'P 1'
#
loop_
_entity.id
_entity.type
_entity.pdbx_description
1 polymer ?
#
loop_
_entity_poly.entity_id
_entity_poly.type
_entity_poly.pdbx_seq_one_letter_code
_entity_poly.pdbx_strand_id
1 'polypeptide(L)'
;MSLPFLIRYTKKGIKQIAVRYSEYEPVEAVMKFKHLVDWVWVDGFNDFSLTFQDYTILKPYFKLCLVSPELQGKSIYDIPTYYQKMEHMIFDAICTKYPEEWKKYVG
;
A
#
# COMPACT_ATOMS: atom_id res chain seq x y z
N MET A 1 2.33 6.43 -9.53
CA MET A 1 2.08 7.82 -10.02
C MET A 1 3.21 8.69 -9.53
N SER A 2 3.78 9.57 -10.35
CA SER A 2 4.85 10.46 -9.87
C SER A 2 4.29 11.61 -9.02
N LEU A 3 5.12 12.16 -8.13
CA LEU A 3 4.74 13.22 -7.22
C LEU A 3 4.18 14.49 -7.92
N PRO A 4 4.75 14.99 -9.04
CA PRO A 4 4.16 16.11 -9.77
C PRO A 4 2.74 15.83 -10.26
N PHE A 5 2.48 14.61 -10.74
CA PHE A 5 1.13 14.21 -11.17
C PHE A 5 0.19 14.11 -9.97
N LEU A 6 0.62 13.48 -8.87
CA LEU A 6 -0.15 13.40 -7.63
C LEU A 6 -0.62 14.81 -7.18
N ILE A 7 0.30 15.77 -7.06
CA ILE A 7 -0.02 17.15 -6.66
C ILE A 7 -0.98 17.84 -7.64
N ARG A 8 -0.77 17.64 -8.95
CA ARG A 8 -1.66 18.23 -9.97
C ARG A 8 -3.09 17.72 -9.84
N TYR A 9 -3.26 16.43 -9.53
CA TYR A 9 -4.59 15.82 -9.42
C TYR A 9 -5.28 16.15 -8.10
N THR A 10 -4.55 16.23 -6.99
CA THR A 10 -5.14 16.69 -5.71
C THR A 10 -5.63 18.13 -5.81
N LYS A 11 -4.91 19.01 -6.52
CA LYS A 11 -5.37 20.39 -6.81
C LYS A 11 -6.65 20.46 -7.65
N LYS A 12 -6.95 19.40 -8.40
CA LYS A 12 -8.22 19.26 -9.15
C LYS A 12 -9.34 18.63 -8.30
N GLY A 13 -9.09 18.32 -7.03
CA GLY A 13 -10.04 17.66 -6.14
C GLY A 13 -10.24 16.17 -6.42
N ILE A 14 -9.38 15.54 -7.23
CA ILE A 14 -9.49 14.12 -7.54
C ILE A 14 -8.87 13.34 -6.38
N LYS A 15 -9.72 12.60 -5.65
CA LYS A 15 -9.32 11.83 -4.46
C LYS A 15 -9.10 10.34 -4.70
N GLN A 16 -9.72 9.76 -5.74
CA GLN A 16 -9.61 8.35 -6.13
C GLN A 16 -8.24 8.01 -6.77
N ILE A 17 -7.16 8.40 -6.10
CA ILE A 17 -5.77 8.21 -6.48
C ILE A 17 -4.99 7.79 -5.24
N ALA A 18 -3.80 7.23 -5.45
CA ALA A 18 -2.95 6.77 -4.38
C ALA A 18 -1.67 7.60 -4.23
N VAL A 19 -1.32 7.90 -2.98
CA VAL A 19 0.06 8.25 -2.59
C VAL A 19 0.81 6.95 -2.25
N ARG A 20 2.13 6.93 -2.45
CA ARG A 20 2.94 5.73 -2.18
C ARG A 20 3.50 5.77 -0.76
N TYR A 21 3.56 4.62 -0.13
CA TYR A 21 4.27 4.36 1.11
C TYR A 21 5.32 3.29 0.82
N SER A 22 6.57 3.53 1.25
CA SER A 22 7.67 2.58 1.10
C SER A 22 8.84 2.96 2.01
N GLU A 23 9.90 2.18 1.99
CA GLU A 23 11.18 2.47 2.67
C GLU A 23 11.79 3.82 2.24
N TYR A 24 11.38 4.35 1.09
CA TYR A 24 11.80 5.65 0.54
C TYR A 24 10.76 6.76 0.73
N GLU A 25 9.53 6.41 1.09
CA GLU A 25 8.37 7.29 1.14
C GLU A 25 7.67 7.08 2.50
N PRO A 26 8.18 7.72 3.58
CA PRO A 26 7.79 7.40 4.95
C PRO A 26 6.38 7.92 5.29
N VAL A 27 5.86 7.49 6.43
CA VAL A 27 4.49 7.82 6.89
C VAL A 27 4.22 9.33 6.91
N GLU A 28 5.19 10.16 7.27
CA GLU A 28 5.05 11.62 7.31
C GLU A 28 4.83 12.21 5.91
N ALA A 29 5.42 11.61 4.88
CA ALA A 29 5.21 12.03 3.50
C ALA A 29 3.78 11.70 3.05
N VAL A 30 3.29 10.51 3.39
CA VAL A 30 1.92 10.07 3.10
C VAL A 30 0.89 10.96 3.80
N MET A 31 1.11 11.28 5.07
CA MET A 31 0.19 12.09 5.88
C MET A 31 -0.01 13.52 5.37
N LYS A 32 0.92 14.06 4.56
CA LYS A 32 0.71 15.35 3.85
C LYS A 32 -0.44 15.31 2.84
N PHE A 33 -0.90 14.11 2.47
CA PHE A 33 -2.01 13.90 1.54
C PHE A 33 -3.31 13.49 2.24
N LYS A 34 -3.35 13.53 3.58
CA LYS A 34 -4.58 13.27 4.36
C LYS A 34 -5.72 14.16 3.86
N HIS A 35 -6.89 13.56 3.63
CA HIS A 35 -8.09 14.18 3.05
C HIS A 35 -7.98 14.69 1.60
N LEU A 36 -6.79 14.63 0.99
CA LEU A 36 -6.53 14.99 -0.40
C LEU A 36 -6.57 13.79 -1.34
N VAL A 37 -6.24 12.60 -0.83
CA VAL A 37 -6.31 11.31 -1.54
C VAL A 37 -6.99 10.26 -0.67
N ASP A 38 -7.59 9.26 -1.31
CA ASP A 38 -8.32 8.19 -0.64
C ASP A 38 -7.46 6.95 -0.42
N TRP A 39 -6.40 6.75 -1.21
CA TRP A 39 -5.64 5.50 -1.21
C TRP A 39 -4.17 5.69 -0.85
N VAL A 40 -3.60 4.67 -0.23
CA VAL A 40 -2.16 4.46 -0.08
C VAL A 40 -1.77 3.18 -0.81
N TRP A 41 -0.76 3.30 -1.65
CA TRP A 41 -0.13 2.19 -2.35
C TRP A 41 1.10 1.76 -1.56
N VAL A 42 1.06 0.57 -0.95
CA VAL A 42 2.08 0.09 -0.01
C VAL A 42 3.07 -0.79 -0.77
N ASP A 43 4.24 -0.24 -1.07
CA ASP A 43 5.35 -0.92 -1.73
C ASP A 43 6.39 -1.40 -0.71
N GLY A 44 7.00 -2.56 -0.94
CA GLY A 44 8.08 -3.13 -0.13
C GLY A 44 9.25 -3.56 -1.00
N PHE A 45 10.15 -2.65 -1.35
CA PHE A 45 11.19 -2.91 -2.35
C PHE A 45 12.15 -4.01 -1.89
N ASN A 46 12.63 -3.97 -0.65
CA ASN A 46 13.48 -5.03 -0.11
C ASN A 46 12.67 -6.13 0.59
N ASP A 47 11.66 -5.75 1.37
CA ASP A 47 10.79 -6.65 2.12
C ASP A 47 9.45 -5.95 2.44
N PHE A 48 8.54 -6.58 3.18
CA PHE A 48 7.32 -5.97 3.70
C PHE A 48 7.64 -4.71 4.53
N SER A 49 7.21 -3.55 4.04
CA SER A 49 7.64 -2.24 4.54
C SER A 49 6.75 -1.66 5.64
N LEU A 50 5.48 -2.04 5.68
CA LEU A 50 4.49 -1.40 6.55
C LEU A 50 4.60 -1.91 7.98
N THR A 51 5.02 -1.05 8.91
CA THR A 51 5.00 -1.38 10.33
C THR A 51 3.59 -1.26 10.90
N PHE A 52 3.29 -1.98 11.99
CA PHE A 52 2.01 -1.82 12.68
C PHE A 52 1.80 -0.39 13.21
N GLN A 53 2.86 0.28 13.67
CA GLN A 53 2.81 1.68 14.06
C GLN A 53 2.32 2.57 12.90
N ASP A 54 2.94 2.47 11.73
CA ASP A 54 2.54 3.28 10.57
C ASP A 54 1.14 2.91 10.07
N TYR A 55 0.80 1.62 10.09
CA TYR A 55 -0.56 1.16 9.78
C TYR A 55 -1.61 1.87 10.65
N THR A 56 -1.40 1.98 11.96
CA THR A 56 -2.36 2.64 12.87
C THR A 56 -2.52 4.14 12.56
N ILE A 57 -1.47 4.79 12.05
CA ILE A 57 -1.50 6.19 11.64
C ILE A 57 -2.28 6.36 10.32
N LEU A 58 -2.08 5.44 9.37
CA LEU A 58 -2.62 5.54 8.01
C LEU A 58 -4.08 5.07 7.90
N LYS A 59 -4.41 3.92 8.48
CA LYS A 59 -5.71 3.25 8.27
C LYS A 59 -6.95 4.11 8.57
N PRO A 60 -6.97 5.02 9.57
CA PRO A 60 -8.12 5.88 9.81
C PRO A 60 -8.43 6.88 8.68
N TYR A 61 -7.47 7.17 7.82
CA TYR A 61 -7.57 8.23 6.81
C TYR A 61 -7.53 7.74 5.37
N PHE A 62 -7.02 6.54 5.15
CA PHE A 62 -6.79 6.01 3.81
C PHE A 62 -7.23 4.57 3.68
N LYS A 63 -7.60 4.20 2.45
CA LYS A 63 -7.67 2.82 2.00
C LYS A 63 -6.27 2.33 1.63
N LEU A 64 -5.89 1.13 2.07
CA LEU A 64 -4.56 0.58 1.89
C LEU A 64 -4.60 -0.52 0.81
N CYS A 65 -3.74 -0.37 -0.20
CA CYS A 65 -3.51 -1.38 -1.23
C CYS A 65 -2.11 -1.97 -1.05
N LEU A 66 -2.01 -3.24 -0.67
CA LEU A 66 -0.74 -3.95 -0.60
C LEU A 66 -0.26 -4.34 -1.99
N VAL A 67 1.00 -4.09 -2.30
CA VAL A 67 1.62 -4.61 -3.52
C VAL A 67 2.22 -5.99 -3.25
N SER A 68 1.77 -6.96 -4.01
CA SER A 68 2.20 -8.35 -3.90
C SER A 68 3.69 -8.54 -4.27
N PRO A 69 4.41 -9.49 -3.63
CA PRO A 69 5.86 -9.68 -3.82
C PRO A 69 6.30 -9.84 -5.28
N GLU A 70 5.53 -10.51 -6.13
CA GLU A 70 5.89 -10.73 -7.54
C GLU A 70 5.95 -9.45 -8.36
N LEU A 71 5.17 -8.43 -7.97
CA LEU A 71 5.20 -7.13 -8.64
C LEU A 71 6.44 -6.32 -8.28
N GLN A 72 7.19 -6.75 -7.25
CA GLN A 72 8.43 -6.16 -6.77
C GLN A 72 9.65 -7.01 -7.14
N GLY A 73 9.49 -7.98 -8.05
CA GLY A 73 10.57 -8.86 -8.51
C GLY A 73 10.90 -10.02 -7.57
N LYS A 74 10.06 -10.27 -6.55
CA LYS A 74 10.19 -11.41 -5.63
C LYS A 74 9.38 -12.61 -6.11
N SER A 75 9.47 -13.73 -5.39
CA SER A 75 8.79 -14.96 -5.74
C SER A 75 7.31 -14.92 -5.36
N ILE A 76 6.44 -15.56 -6.15
CA ILE A 76 5.04 -15.80 -5.73
C ILE A 76 4.97 -16.65 -4.45
N TYR A 77 6.01 -17.46 -4.18
CA TYR A 77 6.11 -18.27 -2.98
C TYR A 77 6.38 -17.46 -1.72
N ASP A 78 6.59 -16.14 -1.83
CA ASP A 78 6.75 -15.22 -0.70
C ASP A 78 5.40 -14.68 -0.18
N ILE A 79 4.29 -14.92 -0.90
CA ILE A 79 2.93 -14.54 -0.46
C ILE A 79 2.60 -15.02 0.96
N PRO A 80 2.88 -16.27 1.38
CA PRO A 80 2.61 -16.71 2.75
C PRO A 80 3.39 -15.90 3.79
N THR A 81 4.64 -15.55 3.49
CA THR A 81 5.49 -14.72 4.35
C THR A 81 4.94 -13.30 4.46
N TYR A 82 4.51 -12.71 3.34
CA TYR A 82 3.86 -11.40 3.33
C TYR A 82 2.55 -11.43 4.14
N TYR A 83 1.73 -12.46 3.96
CA TYR A 83 0.50 -12.65 4.70
C TYR A 83 0.75 -12.77 6.21
N GLN A 84 1.78 -13.51 6.63
CA GLN A 84 2.17 -13.58 8.04
C GLN A 84 2.57 -12.19 8.59
N LYS A 85 3.34 -11.41 7.82
CA LYS A 85 3.75 -10.04 8.19
C LYS A 85 2.61 -9.03 8.19
N MET A 86 1.54 -9.29 7.44
CA MET A 86 0.32 -8.49 7.54
C MET A 86 -0.29 -8.60 8.95
N GLU A 87 -0.07 -9.71 9.67
CA GLU A 87 -0.62 -9.95 11.00
C GLU A 87 -2.11 -9.61 11.11
N HIS A 88 -2.46 -8.53 11.84
CA HIS A 88 -3.81 -8.03 12.05
C HIS A 88 -4.17 -6.81 11.18
N MET A 89 -3.29 -6.43 10.24
CA MET A 89 -3.49 -5.30 9.35
C MET A 89 -4.48 -5.66 8.25
N ILE A 90 -5.56 -4.88 8.16
CA ILE A 90 -6.61 -5.07 7.16
C ILE A 90 -6.32 -4.17 5.96
N PHE A 91 -6.00 -4.80 4.83
CA PHE A 91 -5.83 -4.11 3.57
C PHE A 91 -7.16 -4.10 2.80
N ASP A 92 -7.45 -2.96 2.16
CA ASP A 92 -8.68 -2.78 1.38
C ASP A 92 -8.56 -3.37 -0.03
N ALA A 93 -7.32 -3.57 -0.50
CA ALA A 93 -7.01 -4.23 -1.75
C ALA A 93 -5.61 -4.86 -1.72
N ILE A 94 -5.39 -5.83 -2.61
CA ILE A 94 -4.07 -6.38 -2.92
C ILE A 94 -3.86 -6.25 -4.42
N CYS A 95 -2.80 -5.54 -4.81
CA CYS A 95 -2.36 -5.48 -6.20
C CYS A 95 -1.49 -6.70 -6.51
N THR A 96 -1.99 -7.60 -7.34
CA THR A 96 -1.33 -8.85 -7.70
C THR A 96 -1.69 -9.26 -9.13
N LYS A 97 -0.82 -10.05 -9.77
CA LYS A 97 -1.14 -10.80 -11.00
C LYS A 97 -1.76 -12.18 -10.72
N TYR A 98 -1.72 -12.63 -9.47
CA TYR A 98 -2.12 -13.97 -9.05
C TYR A 98 -3.19 -13.93 -7.94
N PRO A 99 -4.41 -13.44 -8.23
CA PRO A 99 -5.46 -13.31 -7.23
C PRO A 99 -5.86 -14.65 -6.60
N GLU A 100 -5.82 -15.75 -7.35
CA GLU A 100 -6.13 -17.09 -6.83
C GLU A 100 -5.10 -17.59 -5.81
N GLU A 101 -3.84 -17.12 -5.88
CA GLU A 101 -2.83 -17.45 -4.87
C GLU A 101 -3.10 -16.72 -3.55
N TRP A 102 -3.52 -15.46 -3.63
CA TRP A 102 -3.89 -14.67 -2.45
C TRP A 102 -5.16 -15.16 -1.77
N LYS A 103 -6.17 -15.56 -2.53
CA LYS A 103 -7.45 -16.10 -2.00
C LYS A 103 -7.28 -17.33 -1.10
N LYS A 104 -6.14 -18.00 -1.14
CA LYS A 104 -5.80 -19.10 -0.22
C LYS A 104 -5.56 -18.62 1.22
N TYR A 105 -5.25 -17.33 1.39
CA TYR A 105 -4.88 -16.71 2.67
C TYR A 105 -5.85 -15.61 3.10
N VAL A 106 -6.34 -14.79 2.15
CA VAL A 106 -7.29 -13.71 2.42
C VAL A 106 -8.71 -14.16 2.04
N GLY A 107 -9.63 -14.12 3.01
CA GLY A 107 -11.03 -14.52 2.88
C GLY A 107 -11.97 -13.33 2.83
#